data_AF-A0A925K868-F1
#
_entry.id   AF-A0A925K868-F1
#
_cell.length_a   1.000
_cell.length_b   1.000
_cell.length_c   1.000
_cell.angle_alpha   90.00
_cell.angle_beta   90.00
_cell.angle_gamma   90.00
#
_symmetry.space_group_name_H-M   'P 1'
#
loop_
_entity.id
_entity.type
_entity.pdbx_description
1 polymer ?
#
loop_
_entity_poly.entity_id
_entity_poly.type
_entity_poly.pdbx_seq_one_letter_code
_entity_poly.pdbx_strand_id
1 'polypeptide(L)'
;MCIQSIDRYKGEELLCHEFAHAIHELGIRFTNTVFDSQLQAACNNSLKNNLWANTYARSDIREYWAEGVQCWFNCNIEAIPTNGVHNQVNNRAELKTYDPMLFNLIKTCFSSENKKFLCY
;
A
#
# COMPACT_ATOMS: atom_id res chain seq x y z
N MET A 1 11.63 -16.95 5.48
CA MET A 1 11.66 -18.43 5.53
C MET A 1 10.82 -18.91 4.36
N CYS A 2 11.44 -19.38 3.27
CA CYS A 2 10.76 -19.67 2.00
C CYS A 2 10.51 -21.17 1.83
N ILE A 3 9.25 -21.58 1.73
CA ILE A 3 8.85 -22.92 1.26
C ILE A 3 8.13 -22.72 -0.06
N GLN A 4 8.79 -23.11 -1.15
CA GLN A 4 8.42 -22.76 -2.53
C GLN A 4 7.24 -23.56 -3.12
N SER A 5 6.68 -24.55 -2.43
CA SER A 5 5.69 -25.47 -3.02
C SER A 5 4.23 -25.20 -2.65
N ILE A 6 3.93 -24.24 -1.75
CA ILE A 6 2.56 -23.89 -1.31
C ILE A 6 2.27 -22.38 -1.44
N ASP A 7 3.22 -21.62 -2.00
CA ASP A 7 3.09 -20.16 -2.09
C ASP A 7 2.13 -19.73 -3.21
N ARG A 8 0.98 -19.16 -2.83
CA ARG A 8 0.00 -18.52 -3.73
C ARG A 8 0.47 -17.14 -4.21
N TYR A 9 1.51 -16.57 -3.61
CA TYR A 9 1.98 -15.19 -3.78
C TYR A 9 3.34 -15.15 -4.50
N LYS A 10 3.40 -15.72 -5.71
CA LYS A 10 4.61 -15.65 -6.52
C LYS A 10 4.97 -14.19 -6.86
N GLY A 11 5.98 -13.67 -6.16
CA GLY A 11 6.74 -12.47 -6.55
C GLY A 11 6.58 -11.25 -5.64
N GLU A 12 5.73 -11.30 -4.63
CA GLU A 12 5.55 -10.19 -3.69
C GLU A 12 6.43 -10.34 -2.46
N GLU A 13 6.97 -9.23 -1.96
CA GLU A 13 7.47 -9.16 -0.58
C GLU A 13 6.26 -9.10 0.37
N LEU A 14 5.61 -10.24 0.62
CA LEU A 14 4.47 -10.41 1.54
C LEU A 14 4.74 -9.76 2.91
N LEU A 15 6.00 -9.73 3.33
CA LEU A 15 6.39 -9.07 4.57
C LEU A 15 6.04 -7.57 4.59
N CYS A 16 6.28 -6.84 3.50
CA CYS A 16 5.99 -5.41 3.46
C CYS A 16 4.48 -5.16 3.55
N HIS A 17 3.69 -6.00 2.87
CA HIS A 17 2.24 -5.98 2.89
C HIS A 17 1.68 -6.22 4.30
N GLU A 18 2.03 -7.35 4.91
CA GLU A 18 1.53 -7.73 6.23
C GLU A 18 2.03 -6.78 7.34
N PHE A 19 3.25 -6.26 7.19
CA PHE A 19 3.77 -5.27 8.12
C PHE A 19 3.05 -3.92 7.97
N ALA A 20 2.60 -3.56 6.76
CA ALA A 20 1.76 -2.37 6.57
C ALA A 20 0.42 -2.51 7.30
N HIS A 21 -0.22 -3.68 7.28
CA HIS A 21 -1.39 -3.96 8.11
C HIS A 21 -1.07 -3.80 9.60
N ALA A 22 0.02 -4.40 10.08
CA ALA A 22 0.40 -4.30 11.48
C ALA A 22 0.64 -2.85 11.93
N ILE A 23 1.33 -2.03 11.12
CA ILE A 23 1.55 -0.61 11.41
C ILE A 23 0.22 0.15 11.51
N HIS A 24 -0.72 -0.12 10.60
CA HIS A 24 -2.04 0.51 10.62
C HIS A 24 -2.84 0.06 11.85
N GLU A 25 -3.06 -1.24 11.99
CA GLU A 25 -3.97 -1.83 12.97
C GLU A 25 -3.46 -1.74 14.41
N LEU A 26 -2.14 -1.82 14.63
CA LEU A 26 -1.53 -1.83 15.96
C LEU A 26 -0.84 -0.52 16.34
N GLY A 27 -0.57 0.37 15.38
CA GLY A 27 0.13 1.64 15.62
C GLY A 27 -0.72 2.86 15.33
N ILE A 28 -1.04 3.08 14.06
CA ILE A 28 -1.67 4.33 13.59
C ILE A 28 -3.06 4.50 14.21
N ARG A 29 -3.89 3.45 14.25
CA ARG A 29 -5.26 3.54 14.80
C ARG A 29 -5.30 3.99 16.27
N PHE A 30 -4.25 3.70 17.03
CA PHE A 30 -4.14 4.10 18.45
C PHE A 30 -3.55 5.50 18.65
N THR A 31 -2.83 6.02 17.66
CA THR A 31 -2.10 7.29 17.76
C THR A 31 -2.73 8.41 16.95
N ASN A 32 -3.56 8.09 15.95
CA ASN A 32 -4.27 9.02 15.09
C ASN A 32 -5.71 8.54 14.84
N THR A 33 -6.65 9.06 15.64
CA THR A 33 -8.06 8.66 15.61
C THR A 33 -8.82 9.08 14.36
N VAL A 34 -8.29 10.01 13.56
CA VAL A 34 -8.93 10.46 12.31
C VAL A 34 -8.41 9.71 11.08
N PHE A 35 -7.33 8.93 11.22
CA PHE A 35 -6.68 8.28 10.08
C PHE A 35 -7.60 7.34 9.31
N ASP A 36 -8.39 6.50 9.99
CA ASP A 36 -9.31 5.55 9.34
C ASP A 36 -10.34 6.28 8.46
N SER A 37 -10.86 7.41 8.93
CA SER A 37 -11.79 8.24 8.15
C SER A 37 -11.12 8.87 6.91
N GLN A 38 -9.86 9.27 7.03
CA GLN A 38 -9.08 9.82 5.92
C GLN A 38 -8.75 8.74 4.88
N LEU A 39 -8.35 7.55 5.35
CA LEU A 39 -8.09 6.39 4.50
C LEU A 39 -9.37 5.94 3.78
N GLN A 40 -10.51 5.92 4.47
CA GLN A 40 -11.80 5.61 3.86
C GLN A 40 -12.18 6.64 2.79
N ALA A 41 -11.92 7.93 3.03
CA ALA A 41 -12.16 8.97 2.04
C ALA A 41 -11.28 8.80 0.80
N ALA A 42 -10.00 8.43 0.97
CA ALA A 42 -9.09 8.14 -0.13
C ALA A 42 -9.54 6.90 -0.93
N CYS A 43 -9.91 5.80 -0.26
CA CYS A 43 -10.44 4.60 -0.90
C CYS A 43 -11.73 4.90 -1.68
N ASN A 44 -12.66 5.65 -1.09
CA ASN A 44 -13.88 6.06 -1.79
C ASN A 44 -13.59 6.93 -3.03
N ASN A 45 -12.57 7.79 -2.97
CA ASN A 45 -12.13 8.57 -4.13
C ASN A 45 -11.50 7.67 -5.21
N SER A 46 -10.69 6.68 -4.81
CA SER A 46 -10.07 5.74 -5.75
C SER A 46 -11.15 4.94 -6.51
N LEU A 47 -12.17 4.45 -5.79
CA LEU A 47 -13.32 3.75 -6.38
C LEU A 47 -14.11 4.63 -7.35
N LYS A 48 -14.39 5.89 -6.99
CA LYS A 48 -15.11 6.85 -7.86
C LYS A 48 -14.36 7.14 -9.16
N ASN A 49 -13.03 7.18 -9.10
CA ASN A 49 -12.17 7.42 -10.27
C ASN A 49 -11.75 6.13 -10.98
N ASN A 50 -12.33 4.99 -10.60
CA ASN A 50 -12.02 3.67 -11.14
C ASN A 50 -10.53 3.30 -11.07
N LEU A 51 -9.83 3.79 -10.06
CA LEU A 51 -8.47 3.36 -9.75
C LEU A 51 -8.49 1.91 -9.22
N TRP A 52 -7.33 1.24 -9.31
CA TRP A 52 -7.14 -0.12 -8.82
C TRP A 52 -8.17 -1.12 -9.39
N ALA A 53 -8.72 -0.82 -10.57
CA ALA A 53 -9.68 -1.70 -11.22
C ALA A 53 -9.03 -3.06 -11.53
N ASN A 54 -9.70 -4.14 -11.14
CA ASN A 54 -9.21 -5.51 -11.33
C ASN A 54 -7.86 -5.80 -10.63
N THR A 55 -7.62 -5.17 -9.47
CA THR A 55 -6.44 -5.45 -8.63
C THR A 55 -6.85 -5.87 -7.23
N TYR A 56 -5.93 -6.49 -6.50
CA TYR A 56 -6.13 -6.91 -5.12
C TYR A 56 -6.32 -5.73 -4.16
N ALA A 57 -5.63 -4.61 -4.42
CA ALA A 57 -5.80 -3.33 -3.71
C ALA A 57 -7.25 -2.80 -3.64
N ARG A 58 -8.16 -3.28 -4.50
CA ARG A 58 -9.56 -2.85 -4.54
C ARG A 58 -10.51 -3.75 -3.75
N SER A 59 -10.01 -4.85 -3.19
CA SER A 59 -10.81 -5.82 -2.44
C SER A 59 -11.38 -5.21 -1.16
N ASP A 60 -10.57 -4.51 -0.36
CA ASP A 60 -11.03 -3.70 0.77
C ASP A 60 -10.07 -2.54 1.13
N ILE A 61 -10.43 -1.77 2.17
CA ILE A 61 -9.66 -0.61 2.65
C ILE A 61 -8.28 -0.96 3.23
N ARG A 62 -8.13 -2.14 3.86
CA ARG A 62 -6.86 -2.59 4.43
C ARG A 62 -5.90 -2.98 3.33
N GLU A 63 -6.42 -3.66 2.31
CA GLU A 63 -5.67 -4.09 1.13
C GLU A 63 -5.27 -2.88 0.28
N TYR A 64 -6.16 -1.92 0.12
CA TYR A 64 -5.87 -0.61 -0.48
C TYR A 64 -4.69 0.09 0.22
N TRP A 65 -4.64 0.05 1.55
CA TRP A 65 -3.52 0.59 2.32
C TRP A 65 -2.22 -0.20 2.10
N ALA A 66 -2.27 -1.53 2.26
CA ALA A 66 -1.07 -2.37 2.20
C ALA A 66 -0.39 -2.35 0.83
N GLU A 67 -1.18 -2.46 -0.25
CA GLU A 67 -0.69 -2.38 -1.63
C GLU A 67 -0.07 -1.00 -1.94
N GLY A 68 -0.69 0.07 -1.44
CA GLY A 68 -0.13 1.41 -1.55
C GLY A 68 1.21 1.56 -0.83
N VAL A 69 1.33 0.97 0.37
CA VAL A 69 2.59 0.96 1.14
C VAL A 69 3.67 0.13 0.42
N GLN A 70 3.32 -1.00 -0.19
CA GLN A 70 4.24 -1.75 -1.05
C GLN A 70 4.73 -0.87 -2.21
N CYS A 71 3.85 -0.13 -2.89
CA CYS A 71 4.27 0.81 -3.93
C CYS A 71 5.19 1.90 -3.37
N TRP A 72 4.94 2.40 -2.16
CA TRP A 72 5.79 3.43 -1.53
C TRP A 72 7.22 2.98 -1.27
N PHE A 73 7.42 1.70 -0.94
CA PHE A 73 8.73 1.09 -0.72
C PHE A 73 9.30 0.38 -1.96
N ASN A 74 8.62 0.47 -3.10
CA ASN A 74 8.99 -0.21 -4.36
C ASN A 74 9.07 -1.74 -4.20
N CYS A 75 8.16 -2.29 -3.40
CA CYS A 75 8.03 -3.73 -3.12
C CYS A 75 6.78 -4.35 -3.75
N ASN A 76 6.00 -3.57 -4.52
CA ASN A 76 4.85 -4.08 -5.27
C ASN A 76 5.33 -4.59 -6.65
N ILE A 77 4.54 -5.47 -7.28
CA ILE A 77 4.84 -6.03 -8.60
C ILE A 77 4.10 -5.24 -9.67
N GLU A 78 4.78 -4.94 -10.77
CA GLU A 78 4.14 -4.39 -11.96
C GLU A 78 3.51 -5.52 -12.80
N ALA A 79 2.27 -5.31 -13.25
CA ALA A 79 1.62 -6.16 -14.24
C ALA A 79 0.95 -5.32 -15.34
N ILE A 80 1.40 -5.52 -16.58
CA ILE A 80 0.82 -4.89 -17.78
C ILE A 80 0.52 -6.01 -18.80
N PRO A 81 -0.76 -6.25 -19.16
CA PRO A 81 -1.97 -5.68 -18.56
C PRO A 81 -2.17 -6.15 -17.13
N THR A 82 -3.16 -5.57 -16.43
CA THR A 82 -3.56 -6.06 -15.10
C THR A 82 -3.83 -7.57 -15.12
N ASN A 83 -3.31 -8.28 -14.12
CA ASN A 83 -3.41 -9.74 -14.01
C ASN A 83 -4.48 -10.21 -13.00
N GLY A 84 -5.33 -9.30 -12.53
CA GLY A 84 -6.32 -9.57 -11.47
C GLY A 84 -5.81 -9.30 -10.05
N VAL A 85 -4.50 -9.12 -9.87
CA VAL A 85 -3.84 -8.85 -8.58
C VAL A 85 -3.14 -7.50 -8.63
N HIS A 86 -2.29 -7.28 -9.62
CA HIS A 86 -1.52 -6.05 -9.82
C HIS A 86 -1.91 -5.31 -11.10
N ASN A 87 -1.41 -4.08 -11.21
CA ASN A 87 -1.48 -3.23 -12.40
C ASN A 87 -0.11 -2.58 -12.67
N GLN A 88 -0.07 -1.52 -13.47
CA GLN A 88 1.16 -0.79 -13.82
C GLN A 88 1.78 0.04 -12.69
N VAL A 89 1.17 0.09 -11.50
CA VAL A 89 1.61 0.96 -10.40
C VAL A 89 2.34 0.13 -9.37
N ASN A 90 3.67 0.18 -9.40
CA ASN A 90 4.50 -0.62 -8.50
C ASN A 90 5.48 0.19 -7.65
N ASN A 91 5.63 1.48 -7.93
CA ASN A 91 6.60 2.33 -7.25
C ASN A 91 6.02 3.67 -6.78
N ARG A 92 6.80 4.37 -5.96
CA ARG A 92 6.39 5.62 -5.32
C ARG A 92 6.06 6.73 -6.33
N ALA A 93 6.79 6.80 -7.44
CA ALA A 93 6.60 7.86 -8.44
C ALA A 93 5.30 7.67 -9.23
N GLU A 94 5.01 6.43 -9.60
CA GLU A 94 3.73 6.06 -10.21
C GLU A 94 2.58 6.28 -9.25
N LEU A 95 2.68 5.81 -8.00
CA LEU A 95 1.64 5.99 -6.99
C LEU A 95 1.29 7.47 -6.78
N LYS A 96 2.29 8.33 -6.72
CA LYS A 96 2.09 9.79 -6.59
C LYS A 96 1.23 10.37 -7.70
N THR A 97 1.38 9.85 -8.91
CA THR A 97 0.67 10.34 -10.09
C THR A 97 -0.70 9.67 -10.24
N TYR A 98 -0.77 8.36 -9.93
CA TYR A 98 -1.94 7.52 -10.10
C TYR A 98 -2.99 7.72 -9.00
N ASP A 99 -2.59 7.66 -7.73
CA ASP A 99 -3.44 7.85 -6.56
C ASP A 99 -2.80 8.85 -5.57
N PRO A 100 -2.86 10.16 -5.88
CA PRO A 100 -2.23 11.19 -5.07
C PRO A 100 -2.82 11.29 -3.65
N MET A 101 -4.06 10.85 -3.43
CA MET A 101 -4.66 10.85 -2.09
C MET A 101 -4.02 9.78 -1.21
N LEU A 102 -3.92 8.54 -1.72
CA LEU A 102 -3.22 7.46 -1.01
C LEU A 102 -1.75 7.82 -0.77
N PHE A 103 -1.06 8.33 -1.80
CA PHE A 103 0.32 8.79 -1.69
C PHE A 103 0.51 9.78 -0.55
N ASN A 104 -0.36 10.78 -0.45
CA ASN A 104 -0.25 11.82 0.58
C ASN A 104 -0.50 11.26 1.98
N LEU A 105 -1.43 10.31 2.15
CA LEU A 105 -1.65 9.64 3.43
C LEU A 105 -0.43 8.84 3.86
N ILE A 106 0.11 8.00 2.98
CA ILE A 106 1.30 7.18 3.25
C ILE A 106 2.49 8.07 3.61
N LYS A 107 2.66 9.21 2.91
CA LYS A 107 3.71 10.20 3.22
C LYS A 107 3.60 10.77 4.63
N THR A 108 2.41 10.86 5.23
CA THR A 108 2.26 11.31 6.62
C THR A 108 2.81 10.31 7.63
N CYS A 109 2.83 9.02 7.28
CA CYS A 109 3.31 7.94 8.13
C CYS A 109 4.78 7.63 7.90
N PHE A 110 5.21 7.62 6.63
CA PHE A 110 6.56 7.26 6.22
C PHE A 110 7.26 8.48 5.64
N SER A 111 8.29 8.97 6.33
CA SER A 111 9.05 10.13 5.87
C SER A 111 9.63 9.88 4.47
N SER A 112 9.56 10.89 3.59
CA SER A 112 10.13 10.83 2.24
C SER A 112 11.66 10.94 2.22
N GLU A 113 12.27 11.28 3.36
CA GLU A 113 13.70 11.48 3.50
C GLU A 113 14.31 10.34 4.32
N ASN A 114 15.57 10.01 4.02
CA ASN A 114 16.45 9.18 4.85
C ASN A 114 16.70 9.85 6.21
N LYS A 115 15.66 10.05 7.01
CA LYS A 115 15.80 10.35 8.43
C LYS A 115 16.35 9.08 9.08
N LYS A 116 17.68 9.00 9.13
CA LYS A 116 18.37 8.16 10.09
C LYS A 116 17.96 8.69 11.46
N PHE A 117 16.98 8.05 12.08
CA PHE A 117 16.89 8.11 13.53
C PHE A 117 18.15 7.41 14.02
N LEU A 118 19.10 8.20 14.52
CA LEU A 118 20.25 7.64 15.22
C LEU A 118 19.66 6.78 16.34
N CYS A 119 19.88 5.47 16.27
CA CYS A 119 19.62 4.61 17.42
C CYS A 119 20.48 5.15 18.56
N TYR A 120 19.83 5.52 19.67
CA TYR A 120 20.52 5.86 20.91
C TYR A 120 21.20 4.62 21.48
#